data_AF-A0A497CBR8-F1
#
_entry.id   AF-A0A497CBR8-F1
#
_cell.length_a   1.000
_cell.length_b   1.000
_cell.length_c   1.000
_cell.angle_alpha   90.00
_cell.angle_beta   90.00
_cell.angle_gamma   90.00
#
_symmetry.space_group_name_H-M   'P 1'
#
loop_
_entity.id
_entity.type
_entity.pdbx_description
1 polymer ?
#
loop_
_entity_poly.entity_id
_entity_poly.type
_entity_poly.pdbx_seq_one_letter_code
_entity_poly.pdbx_strand_id
1 'polypeptide(L)'
;MNAPKISTDKSQKWEELMKEFRPKSDRIVAILGATYLKSHLGQMLENFFVDDKEVSEKLLSEEGPLGGFDARIKMAYALGLISPYEYHDLLIIHSIQKTFLKEMTGIKFSSDPIRLNCFRLRLPREILLPGETQTPRRLFVFVNAFLTQQFTLRAMQAVQEKRIPRDNFMLVDID
;
A
#
# COMPACT_ATOMS: atom_id res chain seq x y z
N MET A 1 -7.16 -5.61 30.30
CA MET A 1 -6.86 -4.90 29.04
C MET A 1 -7.78 -5.46 27.96
N ASN A 2 -8.84 -4.73 27.62
CA ASN A 2 -9.81 -5.18 26.63
C ASN A 2 -9.30 -4.84 25.23
N ALA A 3 -9.07 -5.86 24.41
CA ALA A 3 -8.79 -5.69 22.99
C ALA A 3 -9.95 -4.91 22.33
N PRO A 4 -9.68 -3.93 21.46
CA PRO A 4 -10.74 -3.20 20.79
C PRO A 4 -11.53 -4.17 19.90
N LYS A 5 -12.85 -4.26 20.13
CA LYS A 5 -13.78 -4.97 19.25
C LYS A 5 -13.76 -4.29 17.88
N ILE A 6 -13.23 -4.99 16.88
CA ILE A 6 -13.20 -4.57 15.48
C ILE A 6 -14.65 -4.49 15.00
N SER A 7 -15.10 -3.29 14.63
CA SER A 7 -16.47 -3.02 14.20
C SER A 7 -16.80 -3.63 12.84
N THR A 8 -18.09 -3.92 12.67
CA THR A 8 -18.81 -4.58 11.56
C THR A 8 -18.58 -3.99 10.16
N ASP A 9 -17.89 -2.86 10.06
CA ASP A 9 -17.64 -2.09 8.84
C ASP A 9 -16.57 -2.74 7.93
N LYS A 10 -15.59 -3.46 8.51
CA LYS A 10 -14.55 -4.15 7.71
C LYS A 10 -15.12 -5.23 6.78
N SER A 11 -16.15 -5.94 7.22
CA SER A 11 -16.76 -7.04 6.46
C SER A 11 -17.48 -6.52 5.21
N GLN A 12 -18.17 -5.39 5.32
CA GLN A 12 -18.97 -4.83 4.24
C GLN A 12 -18.11 -4.27 3.11
N LYS A 13 -17.06 -3.50 3.45
CA LYS A 13 -16.12 -2.94 2.48
C LYS A 13 -15.27 -4.00 1.77
N TRP A 14 -14.92 -5.06 2.51
CA TRP A 14 -14.29 -6.27 1.97
C TRP A 14 -15.19 -6.97 0.94
N GLU A 15 -16.47 -7.17 1.26
CA GLU A 15 -17.43 -7.81 0.37
C GLU A 15 -17.67 -7.01 -0.91
N GLU A 16 -17.73 -5.69 -0.84
CA GLU A 16 -17.87 -4.79 -1.99
C GLU A 16 -16.66 -4.86 -2.93
N LEU A 17 -15.44 -4.75 -2.40
CA LEU A 17 -14.21 -4.92 -3.19
C LEU A 17 -14.12 -6.32 -3.80
N MET A 18 -14.49 -7.36 -3.04
CA MET A 18 -14.55 -8.72 -3.55
C MET A 18 -15.58 -8.86 -4.67
N LYS A 19 -16.74 -8.20 -4.60
CA LYS A 19 -17.74 -8.17 -5.67
C LYS A 19 -17.21 -7.45 -6.91
N GLU A 20 -16.53 -6.32 -6.75
CA GLU A 20 -15.97 -5.54 -7.85
C GLU A 20 -14.85 -6.30 -8.57
N PHE A 21 -13.97 -6.97 -7.82
CA PHE A 21 -12.86 -7.72 -8.39
C PHE A 21 -13.27 -9.07 -8.96
N ARG A 22 -14.33 -9.73 -8.47
CA ARG A 22 -14.73 -11.09 -8.89
C ARG A 22 -14.88 -11.29 -10.41
N PRO A 23 -15.56 -10.41 -11.18
CA PRO A 23 -15.70 -10.60 -12.62
C PRO A 23 -14.44 -10.23 -13.42
N LYS A 24 -13.48 -9.51 -12.81
CA LYS A 24 -12.27 -9.03 -13.51
C LYS A 24 -11.25 -10.16 -13.70
N SER A 25 -10.42 -10.06 -14.74
CA SER A 25 -9.31 -10.99 -14.94
C SER A 25 -8.25 -10.82 -13.85
N ASP A 26 -7.49 -11.87 -13.56
CA ASP A 26 -6.40 -11.84 -12.56
C ASP A 26 -5.40 -10.70 -12.84
N ARG A 27 -5.10 -10.46 -14.12
CA ARG A 27 -4.25 -9.35 -14.57
C ARG A 27 -4.81 -7.99 -14.17
N ILE A 28 -6.09 -7.75 -14.42
CA ILE A 28 -6.75 -6.48 -14.07
C ILE A 28 -6.70 -6.29 -12.54
N VAL A 29 -7.02 -7.32 -11.77
CA VAL A 29 -7.01 -7.28 -10.30
C VAL A 29 -5.62 -6.92 -9.77
N ALA A 30 -4.58 -7.58 -10.26
CA ALA A 30 -3.21 -7.35 -9.80
C ALA A 30 -2.71 -5.93 -10.13
N ILE A 31 -2.97 -5.46 -11.36
CA ILE A 31 -2.55 -4.13 -11.80
C ILE A 31 -3.29 -3.04 -11.03
N LEU A 32 -4.63 -3.11 -10.96
CA LEU A 32 -5.43 -2.11 -10.27
C LEU A 32 -5.15 -2.07 -8.78
N GLY A 33 -5.05 -3.25 -8.13
CA GLY A 33 -4.75 -3.31 -6.70
C GLY A 33 -3.45 -2.60 -6.36
N ALA A 34 -2.36 -2.88 -7.08
CA ALA A 34 -1.09 -2.21 -6.85
C ALA A 34 -1.14 -0.71 -7.18
N THR A 35 -1.85 -0.31 -8.23
CA THR A 35 -2.06 1.11 -8.56
C THR A 35 -2.82 1.85 -7.45
N TYR A 36 -3.84 1.24 -6.86
CA TYR A 36 -4.56 1.84 -5.72
C TYR A 36 -3.65 2.03 -4.52
N LEU A 37 -2.83 1.04 -4.15
CA LEU A 37 -1.89 1.19 -3.04
C LEU A 37 -0.84 2.26 -3.32
N LYS A 38 -0.31 2.35 -4.55
CA LYS A 38 0.58 3.44 -4.98
C LYS A 38 -0.07 4.81 -4.75
N SER A 39 -1.34 4.97 -5.12
CA SER A 39 -2.09 6.21 -4.93
C SER A 39 -2.23 6.57 -3.44
N HIS A 40 -2.65 5.63 -2.60
CA HIS A 40 -2.81 5.84 -1.16
C HIS A 40 -1.49 6.17 -0.45
N LEU A 41 -0.38 5.51 -0.85
CA LEU A 41 0.95 5.89 -0.36
C LEU A 41 1.32 7.31 -0.77
N GLY A 42 0.97 7.73 -1.99
CA GLY A 42 1.22 9.09 -2.46
C GLY A 42 0.48 10.13 -1.63
N GLN A 43 -0.82 9.91 -1.39
CA GLN A 43 -1.64 10.78 -0.56
C GLN A 43 -1.11 10.86 0.89
N MET A 44 -0.72 9.71 1.46
CA MET A 44 -0.15 9.69 2.81
C MET A 44 1.18 10.44 2.90
N LEU A 45 2.04 10.30 1.87
CA LEU A 45 3.30 11.04 1.78
C LEU A 45 3.07 12.54 1.61
N GLU A 46 2.16 12.94 0.72
CA GLU A 46 1.79 14.35 0.50
C GLU A 46 1.29 15.00 1.80
N ASN A 47 0.43 14.30 2.55
CA ASN A 47 -0.08 14.78 3.83
C ASN A 47 1.01 14.93 4.90
N PHE A 48 2.10 14.15 4.80
CA PHE A 48 3.23 14.20 5.72
C PHE A 48 4.26 15.28 5.35
N PHE A 49 4.46 15.58 4.07
CA PHE A 49 5.44 16.57 3.62
C PHE A 49 5.14 17.98 4.12
N VAL A 50 6.10 18.90 3.96
CA VAL A 50 5.83 20.33 4.18
C VAL A 50 4.69 20.79 3.28
N ASP A 51 3.94 21.81 3.71
CA ASP A 51 2.78 22.33 2.98
C ASP A 51 3.18 23.17 1.76
N ASP A 52 3.87 22.52 0.82
CA ASP A 52 4.30 23.07 -0.45
C ASP A 52 3.78 22.17 -1.57
N LYS A 53 2.64 22.58 -2.14
CA LYS A 53 1.93 21.80 -3.16
C LYS A 53 2.74 21.65 -4.44
N GLU A 54 3.53 22.65 -4.82
CA GLU A 54 4.32 22.59 -6.04
C GLU A 54 5.44 21.55 -5.90
N VAL A 55 6.12 21.54 -4.75
CA VAL A 55 7.16 20.54 -4.46
C VAL A 55 6.55 19.15 -4.32
N SER A 56 5.44 18.98 -3.61
CA SER A 56 4.79 17.68 -3.44
C SER A 56 4.32 17.10 -4.77
N GLU A 57 3.68 17.89 -5.62
CA GLU A 57 3.21 17.50 -6.95
C GLU A 57 4.37 17.07 -7.84
N LYS A 58 5.46 17.84 -7.89
CA LYS A 58 6.66 17.49 -8.66
C LYS A 58 7.27 16.17 -8.17
N LEU A 59 7.40 15.99 -6.85
CA LEU A 59 7.96 14.77 -6.26
C LEU A 59 7.10 13.54 -6.61
N LEU A 60 5.78 13.65 -6.52
CA LEU A 60 4.84 12.54 -6.65
C LEU A 60 4.35 12.31 -8.08
N SER A 61 4.59 13.24 -9.01
CA SER A 61 4.30 13.06 -10.44
C SER A 61 4.88 11.74 -10.99
N GLU A 62 4.31 11.20 -12.07
CA GLU A 62 4.77 9.94 -12.66
C GLU A 62 6.26 9.97 -13.06
N GLU A 63 6.75 11.13 -13.49
CA GLU A 63 8.15 11.39 -13.87
C GLU A 63 9.03 11.84 -12.69
N GLY A 64 8.40 12.11 -11.55
CA GLY A 64 9.05 12.58 -10.34
C GLY A 64 9.83 11.48 -9.61
N PRO A 65 10.72 11.86 -8.66
CA PRO A 65 11.50 10.91 -7.87
C PRO A 65 10.66 9.88 -7.09
N LEU A 66 9.42 10.23 -6.72
CA LEU A 66 8.47 9.37 -6.03
C LEU A 66 7.29 8.98 -6.95
N GLY A 67 7.47 9.01 -8.26
CA GLY A 67 6.46 8.58 -9.24
C GLY A 67 6.26 7.06 -9.26
N GLY A 68 7.30 6.29 -8.99
CA GLY A 68 7.23 4.82 -8.98
C GLY A 68 6.62 4.23 -7.69
N PHE A 69 5.94 3.08 -7.81
CA PHE A 69 5.39 2.37 -6.65
C PHE A 69 6.47 1.99 -5.63
N ASP A 70 7.58 1.42 -6.10
CA ASP A 70 8.74 1.05 -5.27
C ASP A 70 9.32 2.22 -4.47
N ALA A 71 9.45 3.38 -5.11
CA ALA A 71 9.99 4.59 -4.49
C ALA A 71 9.07 5.07 -3.35
N ARG A 72 7.76 5.07 -3.55
CA ARG A 72 6.78 5.42 -2.50
C ARG A 72 6.78 4.43 -1.34
N ILE A 73 6.90 3.13 -1.61
CA ILE A 73 7.00 2.09 -0.56
C ILE A 73 8.23 2.35 0.31
N LYS A 74 9.39 2.57 -0.31
CA LYS A 74 10.66 2.85 0.40
C LYS A 74 10.61 4.15 1.19
N MET A 75 10.08 5.22 0.59
CA MET A 75 9.97 6.51 1.26
C MET A 75 9.04 6.42 2.47
N ALA A 76 7.84 5.82 2.31
CA ALA A 76 6.90 5.66 3.42
C ALA A 76 7.49 4.86 4.57
N TYR A 77 8.26 3.80 4.28
CA TYR A 77 8.94 3.02 5.32
C TYR A 77 10.08 3.81 5.99
N ALA A 78 10.90 4.52 5.21
CA ALA A 78 12.00 5.32 5.74
C ALA A 78 11.54 6.45 6.66
N LEU A 79 10.33 6.99 6.41
CA LEU A 79 9.69 8.00 7.25
C LEU A 79 8.91 7.42 8.44
N GLY A 80 8.85 6.08 8.57
CA GLY A 80 8.12 5.41 9.66
C GLY A 80 6.59 5.37 9.51
N LEU A 81 6.06 5.71 8.33
CA LEU A 81 4.61 5.78 8.07
C LEU A 81 3.96 4.40 7.88
N ILE A 82 4.78 3.37 7.60
CA ILE A 82 4.36 1.98 7.48
C ILE A 82 5.27 1.06 8.28
N SER A 83 4.69 -0.04 8.77
CA SER A 83 5.38 -1.05 9.55
C SER A 83 6.26 -1.98 8.66
N PRO A 84 7.21 -2.72 9.26
CA PRO A 84 8.00 -3.71 8.53
C PRO A 84 7.17 -4.81 7.86
N TYR A 85 6.02 -5.17 8.44
CA TYR A 85 5.10 -6.15 7.86
C TYR A 85 4.44 -5.63 6.58
N GLU A 86 3.97 -4.38 6.60
CA GLU A 86 3.35 -3.74 5.45
C GLU A 86 4.36 -3.46 4.35
N TYR A 87 5.57 -3.03 4.72
CA TYR A 87 6.68 -2.88 3.78
C TYR A 87 6.98 -4.20 3.04
N HIS A 88 7.11 -5.31 3.77
CA HIS A 88 7.31 -6.64 3.19
C HIS A 88 6.18 -7.04 2.23
N ASP A 89 4.92 -6.89 2.65
CA ASP A 89 3.76 -7.25 1.83
C ASP A 89 3.62 -6.36 0.58
N LEU A 90 3.94 -5.06 0.69
CA LEU A 90 3.96 -4.14 -0.44
C LEU A 90 5.01 -4.50 -1.49
N LEU A 91 6.22 -4.92 -1.08
CA LEU A 91 7.25 -5.40 -2.01
C LEU A 91 6.80 -6.66 -2.76
N ILE A 92 6.10 -7.57 -2.07
CA ILE A 92 5.51 -8.76 -2.70
C ILE A 92 4.43 -8.36 -3.71
N ILE A 93 3.51 -7.46 -3.33
CA ILE A 93 2.47 -6.95 -4.23
C ILE A 93 3.07 -6.29 -5.47
N HIS A 94 4.11 -5.46 -5.30
CA HIS A 94 4.83 -4.84 -6.40
C HIS A 94 5.48 -5.89 -7.32
N SER A 95 6.09 -6.94 -6.77
CA SER A 95 6.63 -8.07 -7.55
C SER A 95 5.56 -8.80 -8.35
N ILE A 96 4.39 -9.07 -7.75
CA ILE A 96 3.24 -9.68 -8.42
C ILE A 96 2.77 -8.80 -9.59
N GLN A 97 2.58 -7.49 -9.34
CA GLN A 97 2.17 -6.53 -10.37
C GLN A 97 3.15 -6.51 -11.55
N LYS A 98 4.46 -6.43 -11.27
CA LYS A 98 5.50 -6.45 -12.31
C LYS A 98 5.44 -7.71 -13.17
N THR A 99 5.15 -8.85 -12.56
CA THR A 99 4.99 -10.12 -13.29
C THR A 99 3.79 -10.06 -14.25
N PHE A 100 2.65 -9.55 -13.79
CA PHE A 100 1.45 -9.35 -14.63
C PHE A 100 1.59 -8.25 -15.70
N LEU A 101 2.50 -7.29 -15.52
CA LEU A 101 2.82 -6.28 -16.54
C LEU A 101 3.71 -6.85 -17.64
N LYS A 102 4.67 -7.71 -17.28
CA LYS A 102 5.62 -8.32 -18.21
C LYS A 102 4.99 -9.44 -19.05
N GLU A 103 4.25 -10.34 -18.40
CA GLU A 103 3.68 -11.52 -19.05
C GLU A 103 2.36 -11.17 -19.73
N MET A 104 2.36 -11.17 -21.07
CA MET A 104 1.24 -10.64 -21.86
C MET A 104 0.00 -11.54 -21.88
N THR A 105 0.16 -12.85 -21.71
CA THR A 105 -0.94 -13.82 -21.76
C THR A 105 -0.72 -15.00 -20.82
N GLY A 106 -1.81 -15.67 -20.42
CA GLY A 106 -1.77 -16.98 -19.74
C GLY A 106 -1.44 -16.98 -18.25
N ILE A 107 -0.87 -15.92 -17.68
CA ILE A 107 -0.53 -15.88 -16.26
C ILE A 107 -1.75 -15.61 -15.37
N LYS A 108 -1.83 -16.34 -14.25
CA LYS A 108 -2.92 -16.28 -13.28
C LYS A 108 -2.35 -16.21 -11.87
N PHE A 109 -3.18 -15.86 -10.89
CA PHE A 109 -2.81 -15.95 -9.48
C PHE A 109 -2.46 -17.38 -9.04
N SER A 110 -3.00 -18.38 -9.74
CA SER A 110 -2.67 -19.79 -9.50
C SER A 110 -1.32 -20.23 -10.09
N SER A 111 -0.69 -19.44 -10.97
CA SER A 111 0.61 -19.77 -11.57
C SER A 111 1.72 -19.75 -10.51
N ASP A 112 2.60 -20.76 -10.53
CA ASP A 112 3.60 -21.05 -9.50
C ASP A 112 4.35 -19.83 -8.89
N PRO A 113 4.97 -18.93 -9.67
CA PRO A 113 5.70 -17.80 -9.09
C PRO A 113 4.78 -16.81 -8.38
N ILE A 114 3.56 -16.59 -8.90
CA ILE A 114 2.58 -15.66 -8.30
C ILE A 114 1.92 -16.30 -7.08
N ARG A 115 1.52 -17.58 -7.21
CA ARG A 115 0.92 -18.36 -6.13
C ARG A 115 1.81 -18.35 -4.90
N LEU A 116 3.10 -18.65 -5.07
CA LEU A 116 4.05 -18.67 -3.96
C LEU A 116 4.16 -17.29 -3.28
N ASN A 117 4.23 -16.22 -4.08
CA ASN A 117 4.26 -14.86 -3.56
C ASN A 117 2.99 -14.50 -2.77
N CYS A 118 1.80 -14.87 -3.25
CA CYS A 118 0.56 -14.66 -2.50
C CYS A 118 0.57 -15.35 -1.13
N PHE A 119 1.13 -16.56 -1.03
CA PHE A 119 1.23 -17.28 0.26
C PHE A 119 2.35 -16.76 1.17
N ARG A 120 3.27 -15.93 0.66
CA ARG A 120 4.32 -15.25 1.45
C ARG A 120 3.85 -13.92 2.06
N LEU A 121 2.65 -13.48 1.73
CA LEU A 121 2.01 -12.34 2.39
C LEU A 121 1.80 -12.65 3.88
N ARG A 122 2.16 -11.69 4.73
CA ARG A 122 2.15 -11.86 6.19
C ARG A 122 0.82 -11.44 6.80
N LEU A 123 0.22 -10.34 6.34
CA LEU A 123 -1.03 -9.81 6.89
C LEU A 123 -2.20 -10.81 6.91
N PRO A 124 -2.42 -11.66 5.90
CA PRO A 124 -3.49 -12.65 5.95
C PRO A 124 -3.29 -13.69 7.05
N ARG A 125 -2.04 -14.03 7.39
CA ARG A 125 -1.72 -15.05 8.41
C ARG A 125 -2.06 -14.58 9.81
N GLU A 126 -1.97 -13.29 10.06
CA GLU A 126 -2.23 -12.67 11.36
C GLU A 126 -3.73 -12.35 11.58
N ILE A 127 -4.52 -12.25 10.50
CA ILE A 127 -5.87 -11.67 10.54
C ILE A 127 -6.98 -12.62 10.07
N LEU A 128 -6.70 -13.58 9.17
CA LEU A 128 -7.74 -14.49 8.69
C LEU A 128 -8.17 -15.48 9.79
N LEU A 129 -9.48 -15.55 10.01
CA LEU A 129 -10.08 -16.52 10.92
C LEU A 129 -9.91 -17.95 10.36
N PRO A 130 -9.66 -18.96 11.21
CA PRO A 130 -9.62 -20.35 10.78
C PRO A 130 -10.96 -20.76 10.14
N GLY A 131 -10.90 -21.34 8.93
CA GLY A 131 -12.07 -21.88 8.23
C GLY A 131 -12.34 -21.32 6.83
N GLU A 132 -11.72 -20.21 6.43
CA GLU A 132 -11.86 -19.68 5.07
C GLU A 132 -10.90 -20.34 4.05
N THR A 133 -11.39 -20.61 2.84
CA THR A 133 -10.55 -21.11 1.74
C THR A 133 -9.54 -20.04 1.29
N GLN A 134 -8.26 -20.31 1.53
CA GLN A 134 -7.17 -19.44 1.11
C GLN A 134 -6.79 -19.71 -0.34
N THR A 135 -7.30 -18.91 -1.26
CA THR A 135 -6.82 -18.90 -2.66
C THR A 135 -5.82 -17.75 -2.86
N PRO A 136 -4.82 -17.89 -3.75
CA PRO A 136 -3.81 -16.84 -3.97
C PRO A 136 -4.43 -15.48 -4.31
N ARG A 137 -5.47 -15.48 -5.15
CA ARG A 137 -6.22 -14.28 -5.50
C ARG A 137 -6.93 -13.67 -4.29
N ARG A 138 -7.59 -14.47 -3.45
CA ARG A 138 -8.24 -13.97 -2.22
C ARG A 138 -7.24 -13.36 -1.27
N LEU A 139 -6.07 -14.00 -1.08
CA LEU A 139 -4.99 -13.46 -0.27
C LEU A 139 -4.52 -12.10 -0.79
N PHE A 140 -4.27 -11.98 -2.09
CA PHE A 140 -3.88 -10.72 -2.70
C PHE A 140 -4.94 -9.63 -2.49
N VAL A 141 -6.21 -9.91 -2.80
CA VAL A 141 -7.30 -8.93 -2.68
C VAL A 141 -7.50 -8.54 -1.21
N PHE A 142 -7.38 -9.49 -0.28
CA PHE A 142 -7.50 -9.23 1.16
C PHE A 142 -6.44 -8.27 1.66
N VAL A 143 -5.16 -8.54 1.36
CA VAL A 143 -4.08 -7.62 1.75
C VAL A 143 -4.27 -6.26 1.10
N ASN A 144 -4.66 -6.23 -0.17
CA ASN A 144 -4.90 -4.97 -0.87
C ASN A 144 -5.98 -4.11 -0.19
N ALA A 145 -7.13 -4.73 0.13
CA ALA A 145 -8.23 -4.05 0.81
C ALA A 145 -7.83 -3.59 2.22
N PHE A 146 -7.16 -4.45 2.98
CA PHE A 146 -6.71 -4.13 4.33
C PHE A 146 -5.71 -2.98 4.33
N LEU A 147 -4.67 -3.05 3.51
CA LEU A 147 -3.66 -1.99 3.39
C LEU A 147 -4.27 -0.68 2.90
N THR A 148 -5.20 -0.73 1.96
CA THR A 148 -5.93 0.45 1.49
C THR A 148 -6.64 1.13 2.66
N GLN A 149 -7.39 0.37 3.47
CA GLN A 149 -8.07 0.92 4.64
C GLN A 149 -7.09 1.49 5.67
N GLN A 150 -5.99 0.78 5.95
CA GLN A 150 -4.96 1.25 6.88
C GLN A 150 -4.32 2.56 6.41
N PHE A 151 -4.01 2.67 5.12
CA PHE A 151 -3.37 3.86 4.57
C PHE A 151 -4.32 5.04 4.48
N THR A 152 -5.62 4.83 4.25
CA THR A 152 -6.62 5.91 4.38
C THR A 152 -6.62 6.49 5.80
N LEU A 153 -6.61 5.63 6.83
CA LEU A 153 -6.59 6.08 8.23
C LEU A 153 -5.28 6.81 8.55
N ARG A 154 -4.14 6.27 8.11
CA ARG A 154 -2.84 6.91 8.35
C ARG A 154 -2.62 8.17 7.53
N ALA A 155 -3.21 8.30 6.35
CA ALA A 155 -3.19 9.55 5.60
C ALA A 155 -3.88 10.67 6.38
N MET A 156 -4.96 10.38 7.12
CA MET A 156 -5.61 11.37 8.01
C MET A 156 -4.71 11.72 9.21
N GLN A 157 -4.02 10.73 9.79
CA GLN A 157 -3.05 10.96 10.88
C GLN A 157 -1.84 11.77 10.42
N ALA A 158 -1.33 11.50 9.21
CA ALA A 158 -0.19 12.20 8.63
C ALA A 158 -0.41 13.72 8.52
N VAL A 159 -1.65 14.18 8.37
CA VAL A 159 -2.00 15.62 8.41
C VAL A 159 -1.63 16.25 9.76
N GLN A 160 -1.79 15.52 10.86
CA GLN A 160 -1.43 15.98 12.21
C GLN A 160 0.09 15.93 12.46
N GLU A 161 0.80 15.09 11.71
CA GLU A 161 2.25 14.92 11.76
C GLU A 161 2.98 15.68 10.64
N LYS A 162 2.26 16.56 9.93
CA LYS A 162 2.76 17.30 8.77
C LYS A 162 4.07 18.01 9.13
N ARG A 163 5.08 17.86 8.28
CA ARG A 163 6.38 18.50 8.48
C ARG A 163 6.27 20.01 8.36
N ILE A 164 7.06 20.72 9.17
CA ILE A 164 7.19 22.18 9.11
C ILE A 164 8.62 22.49 8.63
N PRO A 165 8.81 23.47 7.74
CA PRO A 165 10.13 23.96 7.38
C PRO A 165 10.94 24.33 8.63
N ARG A 166 12.24 24.02 8.62
CA ARG A 166 13.14 24.45 9.68
C ARG A 166 13.41 25.94 9.52
N ASP A 167 13.15 26.70 10.58
CA ASP A 167 13.39 28.15 10.61
C ASP A 167 14.49 28.53 11.62
N ASN A 168 15.29 27.55 12.02
CA ASN A 168 16.37 27.71 13.00
C ASN A 168 17.73 27.91 12.34
N PHE A 169 17.79 28.77 11.31
CA PHE A 169 19.04 29.11 10.65
C PHE A 169 19.98 29.80 11.66
N MET A 170 21.06 29.12 12.05
CA MET A 170 22.06 29.69 12.95
C MET A 170 23.22 30.22 12.12
N LEU A 171 23.48 31.53 12.23
CA LEU A 171 24.76 32.09 11.84
C LEU A 171 25.79 31.57 12.85
N VAL A 172 26.66 30.67 12.39
CA VAL A 172 27.86 30.32 13.16
C VAL A 172 28.87 31.41 12.81
N ASP A 173 29.09 32.34 13.73
CA ASP A 173 30.20 33.27 13.61
C ASP A 173 31.49 32.45 13.63
N ILE A 174 32.23 32.51 12.53
CA ILE A 174 33.55 31.92 12.40
C ILE A 174 34.53 33.05 12.73
N ASP A 175 34.90 33.15 14.01
CA ASP A 175 36.02 33.99 14.47
C ASP A 175 37.36 33.54 13.84
#